data_AF-A0AAE3GQ87-F1
#
_entry.id   AF-A0AAE3GQ87-F1
#
_cell.length_a   1.000
_cell.length_b   1.000
_cell.length_c   1.000
_cell.angle_alpha   90.00
_cell.angle_beta   90.00
_cell.angle_gamma   90.00
#
_symmetry.space_group_name_H-M   'P 1'
#
loop_
_entity.id
_entity.type
_entity.pdbx_description
1 polymer ?
#
loop_
_entity_poly.entity_id
_entity_poly.type
_entity_poly.pdbx_seq_one_letter_code
_entity_poly.pdbx_strand_id
1 'polypeptide(L)'
;MPLPKIQDARKLSDKELADEILAAKRELFQLRMQKATRRLEKTHQFKQLRHKIGQMMTVLGERKLIATKASLESQKTEAKALQEGEKSVDAEASDKSQSDTQEEE
;
A
#
# COMPACT_ATOMS: atom_id res chain seq x y z
N MET A 1 25.82 -16.24 12.80
CA MET A 1 25.09 -16.58 11.55
C MET A 1 24.51 -15.31 10.93
N PRO A 2 24.48 -15.22 9.59
CA PRO A 2 23.87 -14.11 8.89
C PRO A 2 22.34 -14.07 9.10
N LEU A 3 21.78 -12.88 9.03
CA LEU A 3 20.34 -12.64 9.07
C LEU A 3 19.69 -13.00 7.73
N PRO A 4 18.40 -13.39 7.71
CA PRO A 4 17.67 -13.64 6.48
C PRO A 4 17.67 -12.38 5.59
N LYS A 5 17.87 -12.58 4.29
CA LYS A 5 17.87 -11.50 3.30
C LYS A 5 16.45 -11.25 2.81
N ILE A 6 16.09 -9.99 2.63
CA ILE A 6 14.75 -9.61 2.17
C ILE A 6 14.44 -10.08 0.74
N GLN A 7 15.48 -10.33 -0.07
CA GLN A 7 15.34 -10.86 -1.43
C GLN A 7 14.64 -12.22 -1.44
N ASP A 8 14.85 -13.04 -0.41
CA ASP A 8 14.25 -14.37 -0.34
C ASP A 8 12.74 -14.26 -0.12
N ALA A 9 12.30 -13.33 0.73
CA ALA A 9 10.87 -13.06 0.94
C ALA A 9 10.17 -12.50 -0.33
N ARG A 10 10.88 -11.74 -1.17
CA ARG A 10 10.29 -11.17 -2.40
C ARG A 10 10.05 -12.20 -3.49
N LYS A 11 10.79 -13.31 -3.50
CA LYS A 11 10.66 -14.39 -4.50
C LYS A 11 9.40 -15.24 -4.29
N LEU A 12 8.86 -15.28 -3.08
CA LEU A 12 7.68 -16.08 -2.76
C LEU A 12 6.38 -15.43 -3.26
N SER A 13 5.40 -16.28 -3.59
CA SER A 13 4.03 -15.85 -3.88
C SER A 13 3.31 -15.37 -2.62
N ASP A 14 2.17 -14.69 -2.77
CA ASP A 14 1.40 -14.17 -1.62
C ASP A 14 0.88 -15.28 -0.70
N LYS A 15 0.50 -16.43 -1.27
CA LYS A 15 0.01 -17.60 -0.51
C LYS A 15 1.14 -18.23 0.27
N GLU A 16 2.27 -18.48 -0.38
CA GLU A 16 3.46 -19.06 0.27
C GLU A 16 3.99 -18.14 1.36
N LEU A 17 3.98 -16.81 1.17
CA LEU A 17 4.34 -15.85 2.21
C LEU A 17 3.45 -15.97 3.45
N ALA A 18 2.14 -16.12 3.27
CA ALA A 18 1.21 -16.28 4.38
C ALA A 18 1.48 -17.59 5.14
N ASP A 19 1.70 -18.70 4.43
CA ASP A 19 1.99 -19.99 5.02
C ASP A 19 3.34 -20.00 5.76
N GLU A 20 4.37 -19.39 5.17
CA GLU A 20 5.70 -19.25 5.77
C GLU A 20 5.67 -18.39 7.03
N ILE A 21 4.83 -17.34 7.07
CA ILE A 21 4.58 -16.54 8.28
C ILE A 21 3.96 -17.40 9.38
N LEU A 22 2.98 -18.25 9.05
CA LEU A 22 2.35 -19.14 10.03
C LEU A 22 3.35 -20.17 10.56
N ALA A 23 4.14 -20.78 9.67
CA ALA A 23 5.20 -21.71 10.05
C ALA A 23 6.23 -21.05 10.99
N ALA A 24 6.75 -19.88 10.61
CA ALA A 24 7.73 -19.14 11.40
C ALA A 24 7.18 -18.71 12.79
N LYS A 25 5.88 -18.38 12.88
CA LYS A 25 5.22 -18.09 14.15
C LYS A 25 5.10 -19.32 15.05
N ARG A 26 4.79 -20.50 14.49
CA ARG A 26 4.76 -21.76 15.23
C ARG A 26 6.14 -22.12 15.77
N GLU A 27 7.17 -21.97 14.96
CA GLU A 27 8.55 -22.21 15.38
C GLU A 27 8.96 -21.25 16.51
N LEU A 28 8.61 -19.96 16.39
CA LEU A 28 8.87 -18.99 17.45
C LEU A 28 8.13 -19.35 18.76
N PHE A 29 6.92 -19.89 18.68
CA PHE A 29 6.17 -20.38 19.85
C PHE A 29 6.87 -21.58 20.51
N GLN A 30 7.33 -22.55 19.72
CA GLN A 30 8.10 -23.70 20.22
C GLN A 30 9.39 -23.25 20.92
N LEU A 31 10.13 -22.30 20.33
CA LEU A 31 11.33 -21.76 20.96
C LEU A 31 11.02 -21.04 22.27
N ARG A 32 9.89 -20.32 22.38
CA ARG A 32 9.46 -19.72 23.65
C ARG A 32 9.15 -20.78 24.70
N MET A 33 8.53 -21.89 24.32
CA MET A 33 8.27 -23.02 25.21
C MET A 33 9.58 -23.68 25.68
N GLN A 34 10.55 -23.87 24.78
CA GLN A 34 11.88 -24.37 25.12
C GLN A 34 12.65 -23.41 26.05
N LYS A 35 12.50 -22.10 25.83
CA LYS A 35 13.07 -21.08 26.71
C LYS A 35 12.47 -21.17 28.12
N ALA A 36 11.15 -21.35 28.23
CA ALA A 36 10.48 -21.50 29.52
C ALA A 36 10.95 -22.73 30.29
N THR A 37 11.19 -23.85 29.59
CA THR A 37 11.74 -25.08 30.18
C THR A 37 13.25 -25.05 30.43
N ARG A 38 13.92 -23.92 30.13
CA ARG A 38 15.38 -23.74 30.25
C ARG A 38 16.22 -24.74 29.43
N ARG A 39 15.66 -25.32 28.36
CA ARG A 39 16.34 -26.27 27.45
C ARG A 39 16.71 -25.65 26.11
N LEU A 40 16.82 -24.33 26.05
CA LEU A 40 17.06 -23.60 24.82
C LEU A 40 18.56 -23.57 24.48
N GLU A 41 18.95 -24.27 23.43
CA GLU A 41 20.34 -24.31 22.96
C GLU A 41 20.67 -23.16 21.98
N LYS A 42 19.71 -22.76 21.13
CA LYS A 42 19.95 -21.84 20.00
C LYS A 42 19.24 -20.49 20.18
N THR A 43 19.79 -19.63 21.03
CA THR A 43 19.24 -18.29 21.34
C THR A 43 19.16 -17.35 20.12
N HIS A 44 20.08 -17.48 19.17
CA HIS A 44 20.13 -16.66 17.95
C HIS A 44 18.92 -16.86 17.01
N GLN A 45 18.25 -18.02 17.08
CA GLN A 45 17.08 -18.32 16.24
C GLN A 45 15.91 -17.37 16.52
N PHE A 46 15.77 -16.87 17.76
CA PHE A 46 14.78 -15.84 18.08
C PHE A 46 14.95 -14.58 17.22
N LYS A 47 16.19 -14.11 17.08
CA LYS A 47 16.49 -12.92 16.29
C LYS A 47 16.20 -13.20 14.82
N GLN A 48 16.67 -14.33 14.29
CA GLN A 48 16.44 -14.72 12.90
C GLN A 48 14.95 -14.82 12.55
N LEU A 49 14.15 -15.54 13.34
CA LEU A 49 12.72 -15.72 13.10
C LEU A 49 11.94 -14.42 13.21
N ARG A 50 12.27 -13.55 14.18
CA ARG A 50 11.65 -12.23 14.29
C ARG A 50 11.92 -11.37 13.05
N HIS A 51 13.16 -11.36 12.57
CA HIS A 51 13.50 -10.64 11.34
C HIS A 51 12.83 -11.24 10.11
N LYS A 52 12.79 -12.57 9.99
CA LYS A 52 12.11 -13.27 8.89
C LYS A 52 10.62 -12.88 8.84
N ILE A 53 9.92 -12.95 9.97
CA ILE A 53 8.50 -12.57 10.07
C ILE A 53 8.30 -11.10 9.69
N GLY A 54 9.13 -10.20 10.22
CA GLY A 54 9.06 -8.77 9.91
C GLY A 54 9.21 -8.50 8.42
N GLN A 55 10.23 -9.07 7.78
CA GLN A 55 10.47 -8.92 6.34
C GLN A 55 9.29 -9.43 5.50
N MET A 56 8.76 -10.61 5.81
CA MET A 56 7.62 -11.19 5.09
C MET A 56 6.36 -10.32 5.26
N MET A 57 6.10 -9.79 6.46
CA MET A 57 5.00 -8.86 6.70
C MET A 57 5.16 -7.54 5.95
N THR A 58 6.38 -6.99 5.89
CA THR A 58 6.67 -5.78 5.12
C THR A 58 6.39 -5.98 3.64
N VAL A 59 6.83 -7.09 3.04
CA VAL A 59 6.57 -7.39 1.63
C VAL A 59 5.06 -7.51 1.34
N LEU A 60 4.29 -8.17 2.20
CA LEU A 60 2.82 -8.22 2.06
C LEU A 60 2.19 -6.83 2.18
N GLY A 61 2.70 -5.99 3.09
CA GLY A 61 2.28 -4.61 3.22
C GLY A 61 2.58 -3.78 1.98
N GLU A 62 3.80 -3.87 1.43
CA GLU A 62 4.22 -3.21 0.19
C GLU A 62 3.28 -3.60 -0.97
N ARG A 63 3.00 -4.90 -1.16
CA ARG A 63 2.10 -5.40 -2.21
C ARG A 63 0.68 -4.83 -2.08
N LYS A 64 0.13 -4.81 -0.86
CA LYS A 64 -1.20 -4.22 -0.59
C LYS A 64 -1.23 -2.72 -0.88
N LEU A 65 -0.23 -1.98 -0.43
CA LEU A 65 -0.15 -0.53 -0.65
C LEU A 65 -0.09 -0.18 -2.14
N ILE A 66 0.67 -0.94 -2.93
CA ILE A 66 0.73 -0.77 -4.39
C ILE A 66 -0.65 -1.00 -5.01
N ALA A 67 -1.34 -2.09 -4.63
CA ALA A 67 -2.68 -2.38 -5.12
C ALA A 67 -3.68 -1.25 -4.78
N THR A 68 -3.64 -0.72 -3.56
CA THR A 68 -4.51 0.40 -3.16
C THR A 68 -4.17 1.71 -3.89
N LYS A 69 -2.90 1.97 -4.15
CA LYS A 69 -2.49 3.18 -4.90
C LYS A 69 -2.99 3.12 -6.33
N ALA A 70 -2.84 1.97 -6.99
CA ALA A 70 -3.35 1.76 -8.35
C ALA A 70 -4.87 1.99 -8.43
N SER A 71 -5.65 1.55 -7.43
CA SER A 71 -7.10 1.80 -7.41
C SER A 71 -7.49 3.25 -7.12
N LEU A 72 -6.66 4.00 -6.39
CA LEU A 72 -6.92 5.42 -6.09
C LEU A 72 -6.57 6.32 -7.28
N GLU A 73 -5.54 5.95 -8.05
CA GLU A 73 -5.14 6.67 -9.26
C GLU A 73 -6.19 6.55 -10.36
N SER A 74 -6.80 5.37 -10.56
CA SER A 74 -7.86 5.18 -11.56
C SER A 74 -9.13 5.99 -11.25
N GLN A 75 -9.53 6.06 -9.98
CA GLN A 75 -10.68 6.88 -9.56
C GLN A 75 -10.42 8.38 -9.75
N LYS A 76 -9.16 8.82 -9.59
CA LYS A 76 -8.77 10.21 -9.79
C LYS A 76 -8.72 10.60 -11.27
N THR A 77 -8.34 9.69 -12.15
CA THR A 77 -8.38 9.92 -13.61
C THR A 77 -9.80 9.97 -14.15
N GLU A 78 -10.71 9.14 -13.63
CA GLU A 78 -12.13 9.14 -14.01
C GLU A 78 -12.87 10.39 -13.54
N ALA A 79 -12.60 10.86 -12.30
CA ALA A 79 -13.19 12.10 -11.79
C ALA A 79 -12.69 13.36 -12.51
N LYS A 80 -11.45 13.34 -13.04
CA LYS A 80 -10.90 14.47 -13.79
C LYS A 80 -11.45 14.55 -15.22
N ALA A 81 -11.79 13.42 -15.83
CA ALA A 81 -12.39 13.37 -17.17
C ALA A 81 -13.81 13.95 -17.24
N LEU A 82 -14.56 13.99 -16.14
CA LEU A 82 -15.90 14.58 -16.07
C LEU A 82 -15.89 16.10 -15.83
N GLN A 83 -14.80 16.68 -15.32
CA GLN A 83 -14.70 18.13 -15.06
C GLN A 83 -14.25 18.97 -16.27
N GLU A 84 -13.71 18.33 -17.32
CA GLU A 84 -13.25 19.03 -18.52
C GLU A 84 -14.39 19.26 -19.55
N GLY A 85 -15.56 18.64 -19.36
CA GLY A 85 -16.74 18.82 -20.23
C GLY A 85 -17.66 20.00 -19.88
N GLU A 86 -17.55 20.58 -18.68
CA GLU A 86 -18.42 21.70 -18.25
C GLU A 86 -17.79 23.09 -18.43
N LYS A 87 -16.49 23.17 -18.78
CA LYS A 87 -15.78 24.46 -18.87
C LYS A 87 -15.77 25.12 -20.25
N SER A 88 -16.34 24.50 -21.28
CA SER A 88 -16.30 25.00 -22.66
C SER A 88 -17.57 25.70 -23.15
N VAL A 89 -18.60 25.90 -22.31
CA VAL A 89 -19.88 26.49 -22.75
C VAL A 89 -20.04 27.98 -22.41
N ASP A 90 -19.28 28.54 -21.47
CA ASP A 90 -19.50 29.93 -21.01
C ASP A 90 -18.64 31.01 -21.72
N ALA A 91 -17.96 30.70 -22.83
CA ALA A 91 -17.04 31.64 -23.49
C ALA A 91 -17.60 32.38 -24.72
N GLU A 92 -18.88 32.20 -25.10
CA GLU A 92 -19.40 32.69 -26.38
C GLU A 92 -20.67 33.57 -26.28
N ALA A 93 -20.78 34.39 -25.22
CA ALA A 93 -21.86 35.38 -25.14
C ALA A 93 -21.51 36.62 -24.30
N SER A 94 -20.57 37.46 -24.76
CA SER A 94 -20.52 38.89 -24.32
C SER A 94 -19.55 39.75 -25.16
N ASP A 95 -19.69 39.77 -26.48
CA ASP A 95 -19.11 40.84 -27.31
C ASP A 95 -20.05 41.25 -28.45
N LYS A 96 -21.14 41.95 -28.09
CA LYS A 96 -21.78 42.97 -28.95
C LYS A 96 -22.93 43.67 -28.23
N SER A 97 -22.69 44.91 -27.80
CA SER A 97 -23.54 46.07 -28.10
C SER A 97 -23.15 47.22 -27.17
N GLN A 98 -22.33 48.14 -27.69
CA GLN A 98 -22.38 49.54 -27.25
C GLN A 98 -23.67 50.18 -27.78
N SER A 99 -24.08 51.28 -27.12
CA SER A 99 -25.18 52.21 -27.41
C SER A 99 -26.52 51.79 -26.77
N ASP A 100 -27.28 52.62 -26.06
CA ASP A 100 -27.39 54.08 -26.06
C ASP A 100 -27.95 54.62 -24.72
N THR A 101 -27.62 55.89 -24.50
CA THR A 101 -28.07 56.90 -23.53
C THR A 101 -29.59 57.14 -23.40
N GLN A 102 -29.99 57.53 -22.16
CA GLN A 102 -30.97 58.58 -21.76
C GLN A 102 -32.50 58.35 -21.72
N GLU A 103 -33.07 58.90 -20.62
CA GLU A 103 -34.42 59.46 -20.37
C GLU A 103 -35.60 58.47 -20.17
N GLU A 104 -36.13 58.33 -18.94
CA GLU A 104 -37.13 59.14 -18.18
C GLU A 104 -38.59 58.75 -18.48
N GLU A 105 -39.37 58.73 -17.39
CA GLU A 105 -40.78 58.35 -17.16
C GLU A 105 -41.25 56.89 -17.30
#